data_AF-A0AAD3N0W1-F1
#
_entry.id   AF-A0AAD3N0W1-F1
#
_cell.length_a   1.000
_cell.length_b   1.000
_cell.length_c   1.000
_cell.angle_alpha   90.00
_cell.angle_beta   90.00
_cell.angle_gamma   90.00
#
_symmetry.space_group_name_H-M   'P 1'
#
loop_
_entity.id
_entity.type
_entity.pdbx_description
1 polymer ?
#
loop_
_entity_poly.entity_id
_entity_poly.type
_entity_poly.pdbx_seq_one_letter_code
_entity_poly.pdbx_strand_id
1 'polypeptide(L)'
;MQRFSCLAERFLRQSSAQSNAHFADKLSALRTEFTRRFGDFEAQKKNFELLRNPFAVDVETAPVQIQMELIELQCNGTLKAK
;
A
#
# COMPACT_ATOMS: atom_id res chain seq x y z
N MET A 1 28.07 -35.04 27.71
CA MET A 1 27.11 -33.92 27.72
C MET A 1 27.09 -33.07 26.44
N GLN A 2 28.22 -32.74 25.81
CA GLN A 2 28.27 -31.79 24.67
C GLN A 2 27.47 -32.19 23.40
N ARG A 3 27.23 -33.48 23.16
CA ARG A 3 26.43 -33.92 22.00
C ARG A 3 24.94 -33.59 22.13
N PHE A 4 24.43 -33.50 23.37
CA PHE A 4 23.03 -33.17 23.62
C PHE A 4 22.72 -31.68 23.42
N SER A 5 23.66 -30.78 23.74
CA SER A 5 23.45 -29.32 23.55
C SER A 5 23.39 -28.92 22.08
N CYS A 6 24.25 -29.49 21.22
CA CYS A 6 24.23 -29.20 19.78
C CYS A 6 22.93 -29.67 19.10
N LEU A 7 22.36 -30.80 19.54
CA LEU A 7 21.09 -31.31 19.00
C LEU A 7 19.92 -30.40 19.38
N ALA A 8 19.88 -29.88 20.61
CA ALA A 8 18.86 -28.94 21.06
C ALA A 8 18.92 -27.60 20.29
N GLU A 9 20.12 -27.07 20.06
CA GLU A 9 20.31 -25.84 19.26
C GLU A 9 19.85 -26.02 17.80
N ARG A 10 20.16 -27.18 17.19
CA ARG A 10 19.68 -27.51 15.84
C ARG A 10 18.17 -27.63 15.79
N PHE A 11 17.56 -28.26 16.78
CA PHE A 11 16.09 -28.39 16.87
C PHE A 11 15.40 -27.02 16.99
N LEU A 12 15.90 -26.14 17.87
CA LEU A 12 15.36 -24.78 18.01
C LEU A 12 15.52 -23.94 16.74
N ARG A 13 16.67 -24.04 16.06
CA ARG A 13 16.90 -23.37 14.77
C ARG A 13 15.98 -23.89 13.67
N GLN A 14 15.70 -25.18 13.66
CA GLN A 14 14.82 -25.78 12.66
C GLN A 14 13.36 -25.41 12.91
N SER A 15 12.92 -25.42 14.18
CA SER A 15 11.59 -24.95 14.59
C SER A 15 11.38 -23.47 14.26
N SER A 16 12.37 -22.61 14.54
CA SER A 16 12.28 -21.18 14.20
C SER A 16 12.30 -20.94 12.69
N ALA A 17 13.10 -21.68 11.92
CA ALA A 17 13.09 -21.61 10.46
C ALA A 17 11.75 -22.04 9.86
N GLN A 18 11.14 -23.11 10.37
CA GLN A 18 9.81 -23.56 9.95
C GLN A 18 8.72 -22.52 10.28
N SER A 19 8.77 -21.94 11.47
CA SER A 19 7.87 -20.86 11.89
C SER A 19 8.00 -19.64 10.97
N ASN A 20 9.23 -19.21 10.68
CA ASN A 20 9.50 -18.09 9.77
C ASN A 20 9.02 -18.36 8.34
N ALA A 21 9.21 -19.58 7.83
CA ALA A 21 8.70 -19.97 6.51
C ALA A 21 7.16 -19.88 6.47
N HIS A 22 6.48 -20.41 7.48
CA HIS A 22 5.02 -20.33 7.58
C HIS A 22 4.50 -18.88 7.64
N PHE A 23 5.19 -17.97 8.35
CA PHE A 23 4.84 -16.56 8.34
C PHE A 23 5.10 -15.90 6.99
N ALA A 24 6.22 -16.23 6.33
CA ALA A 24 6.53 -15.73 5.00
C ALA A 24 5.46 -16.15 3.99
N ASP A 25 5.00 -17.40 4.04
CA ASP A 25 3.92 -17.91 3.20
C ASP A 25 2.61 -17.15 3.44
N LYS A 26 2.26 -16.91 4.72
CA LYS A 26 1.08 -16.11 5.08
C LYS A 26 1.17 -14.68 4.57
N LEU A 27 2.33 -14.03 4.69
CA LEU A 27 2.55 -12.67 4.17
C LEU A 27 2.47 -12.64 2.65
N SER A 28 3.00 -13.66 1.97
CA SER A 28 2.91 -13.80 0.52
C SER A 28 1.45 -13.96 0.07
N ALA A 29 0.70 -14.86 0.70
CA ALA A 29 -0.72 -15.04 0.42
C ALA A 29 -1.53 -13.77 0.68
N LEU A 30 -1.26 -13.08 1.80
CA LEU A 30 -1.89 -11.80 2.12
C LEU A 30 -1.61 -10.75 1.04
N ARG A 31 -0.36 -10.61 0.61
CA ARG A 31 0.03 -9.68 -0.45
C ARG A 31 -0.69 -9.99 -1.76
N THR A 32 -0.73 -11.26 -2.17
CA THR A 32 -1.45 -11.70 -3.37
C THR A 32 -2.93 -11.36 -3.28
N GLU A 33 -3.59 -11.64 -2.15
CA GLU A 33 -5.00 -11.31 -1.98
C GLU A 33 -5.26 -9.80 -1.95
N PHE A 34 -4.36 -8.99 -1.37
CA PHE A 34 -4.46 -7.54 -1.44
C PHE A 34 -4.37 -7.06 -2.89
N THR A 35 -3.37 -7.50 -3.65
CA THR A 35 -3.25 -7.11 -5.06
C THR A 35 -4.46 -7.58 -5.87
N ARG A 36 -5.00 -8.77 -5.62
CA ARG A 36 -6.18 -9.29 -6.34
C ARG A 36 -7.46 -8.52 -6.00
N ARG A 37 -7.71 -8.23 -4.72
CA ARG A 37 -8.95 -7.58 -4.27
C ARG A 37 -8.95 -6.07 -4.49
N PHE A 38 -7.77 -5.44 -4.44
CA PHE A 38 -7.60 -4.00 -4.62
C PHE A 38 -6.98 -3.67 -5.98
N GLY A 39 -6.92 -4.61 -6.93
CA GLY A 39 -6.37 -4.35 -8.27
C GLY A 39 -7.07 -3.19 -8.98
N ASP A 40 -8.38 -3.07 -8.80
CA ASP A 40 -9.18 -1.98 -9.38
C ASP A 40 -8.84 -0.60 -8.78
N PHE A 41 -8.26 -0.56 -7.57
CA PHE A 41 -7.85 0.72 -6.96
C PHE A 41 -6.71 1.38 -7.73
N GLU A 42 -5.87 0.62 -8.42
CA GLU A 42 -4.84 1.20 -9.28
C GLU A 42 -5.45 1.97 -10.46
N ALA A 43 -6.55 1.46 -11.03
CA ALA A 43 -7.28 2.19 -12.07
C ALA A 43 -7.91 3.50 -11.53
N GLN A 44 -8.26 3.52 -10.24
CA GLN A 44 -8.85 4.68 -9.55
C GLN A 44 -7.81 5.60 -8.91
N LYS A 45 -6.51 5.30 -9.01
CA LYS A 45 -5.45 6.05 -8.32
C LYS A 45 -5.48 7.54 -8.61
N LYS A 46 -5.68 7.92 -9.88
CA LYS A 46 -5.79 9.32 -10.29
C LYS A 46 -7.00 10.03 -9.66
N ASN A 47 -8.12 9.31 -9.54
CA ASN A 47 -9.31 9.84 -8.87
C ASN A 47 -9.06 10.01 -7.36
N PHE A 48 -8.30 9.11 -6.74
CA PHE A 48 -7.89 9.28 -5.35
C PHE A 48 -6.89 10.41 -5.14
N GLU A 49 -6.01 10.69 -6.09
CA GLU A 49 -5.11 11.85 -6.04
C GLU A 49 -5.90 13.17 -6.01
N LEU A 50 -6.95 13.26 -6.84
CA LEU A 50 -7.90 14.37 -6.83
C LEU A 50 -8.54 14.57 -5.45
N LEU A 51 -9.03 13.49 -4.84
CA LEU A 51 -9.65 13.55 -3.50
C LEU A 51 -8.64 13.83 -2.38
N ARG A 52 -7.41 13.32 -2.52
CA ARG A 52 -6.35 13.46 -1.52
C ARG A 52 -5.86 14.90 -1.43
N ASN A 53 -5.57 15.52 -2.56
CA ASN A 53 -5.10 16.89 -2.61
C ASN A 53 -5.50 17.57 -3.92
N PRO A 54 -6.70 18.17 -3.97
CA PRO A 54 -7.17 18.84 -5.19
C PRO A 54 -6.33 20.07 -5.56
N PHE A 55 -5.49 20.60 -4.66
CA PHE A 55 -4.62 21.76 -4.92
C PHE A 55 -3.28 21.44 -5.59
N ALA A 56 -2.89 20.16 -5.59
CA ALA A 56 -1.63 19.70 -6.19
C ALA A 56 -1.84 18.94 -7.51
N VAL A 57 -3.09 18.77 -7.93
CA VAL A 57 -3.45 18.05 -9.16
C VAL A 57 -3.24 18.97 -10.36
N ASP A 58 -2.60 18.45 -11.40
CA ASP A 58 -2.49 19.15 -12.68
C ASP A 58 -3.85 19.12 -13.40
N VAL A 59 -4.45 20.29 -13.55
CA VAL A 59 -5.76 20.50 -14.18
C VAL A 59 -5.80 19.94 -15.59
N GLU A 60 -4.72 20.10 -16.37
CA GLU A 60 -4.68 19.65 -17.78
C GLU A 60 -4.77 18.12 -17.90
N THR A 61 -4.36 17.41 -16.84
CA THR A 61 -4.39 15.93 -16.80
C THR A 61 -5.68 15.37 -16.20
N ALA A 62 -6.52 16.23 -15.60
CA ALA A 62 -7.78 15.83 -15.00
C ALA A 62 -8.85 15.55 -16.08
N PRO A 63 -9.86 14.70 -15.79
CA PRO A 63 -11.01 14.52 -16.67
C PRO A 63 -11.68 15.86 -17.02
N VAL A 64 -11.94 16.09 -18.32
CA VAL A 64 -12.47 17.36 -18.83
C VAL A 64 -13.73 17.83 -18.10
N GLN A 65 -14.54 16.89 -17.63
CA GLN A 65 -15.81 17.16 -16.95
C GLN A 65 -15.62 17.88 -15.61
N ILE A 66 -14.44 17.73 -14.98
CA ILE A 66 -14.16 18.31 -13.66
C ILE A 66 -13.13 19.45 -13.72
N GLN A 67 -12.56 19.75 -14.90
CA GLN A 67 -11.49 20.74 -15.01
C GLN A 67 -11.92 22.13 -14.55
N MET A 68 -13.13 22.58 -14.90
CA MET A 68 -13.63 23.88 -14.44
C MET A 68 -13.80 23.93 -12.92
N GLU A 69 -14.42 22.91 -12.33
CA GLU A 69 -14.62 22.81 -10.88
C GLU A 69 -13.28 22.81 -10.14
N LEU A 70 -12.29 22.12 -10.70
CA LEU A 70 -10.94 22.05 -10.16
C LEU A 70 -10.23 23.41 -10.26
N ILE A 71 -10.34 24.14 -11.37
CA ILE A 71 -9.79 25.49 -11.52
C ILE A 71 -10.41 26.42 -10.46
N GLU A 72 -11.73 26.43 -10.34
CA GLU A 72 -12.44 27.27 -9.36
C GLU A 72 -11.99 26.96 -7.92
N LEU A 73 -11.89 25.67 -7.59
CA LEU A 73 -11.41 25.22 -6.29
C LEU A 73 -9.96 25.65 -6.04
N GLN A 74 -9.05 25.44 -7.00
CA GLN A 74 -7.63 25.76 -6.86
C GLN A 74 -7.34 27.27 -6.82
N CYS A 75 -8.17 28.08 -7.48
CA CYS A 75 -8.09 29.54 -7.44
C CYS A 75 -8.64 30.13 -6.14
N ASN A 76 -9.36 29.35 -5.33
CA ASN A 76 -9.89 29.83 -4.05
C ASN A 76 -8.77 29.88 -2.98
N GLY A 77 -8.19 31.06 -2.79
CA GLY A 77 -7.11 31.28 -1.81
C GLY A 77 -7.50 30.99 -0.36
N THR A 78 -8.78 31.13 0.00
CA THR A 78 -9.27 30.80 1.36
C THR A 78 -9.29 29.29 1.60
N LEU A 79 -9.70 28.51 0.61
CA LEU A 79 -9.71 27.05 0.70
C LEU A 79 -8.28 26.48 0.60
N LYS A 80 -7.42 27.08 -0.23
CA LYS A 80 -6.02 26.65 -0.39
C LYS A 80 -5.16 26.86 0.85
N ALA A 81 -5.53 27.80 1.72
CA ALA A 81 -4.82 28.11 2.95
C ALA A 81 -5.22 27.20 4.14
N LYS A 82 -6.14 26.24 3.96
CA LYS A 82 -6.60 25.29 4.97
C LYS A 82 -5.95 23.92 4.79
#